data_AF-A0A9E0JVB9-F1
#
_entry.id   AF-A0A9E0JVB9-F1
#
_cell.length_a   1.000
_cell.length_b   1.000
_cell.length_c   1.000
_cell.angle_alpha   90.00
_cell.angle_beta   90.00
_cell.angle_gamma   90.00
#
_symmetry.space_group_name_H-M   'P 1'
#
loop_
_entity.id
_entity.type
_entity.pdbx_description
1 polymer ?
#
loop_
_entity_poly.entity_id
_entity_poly.type
_entity_poly.pdbx_seq_one_letter_code
_entity_poly.pdbx_strand_id
1 'polypeptide(L)'
;DEEAWIRGAIAGRQPEIHGYHQLKTRKAGHFRFIEFHIKVDPQMTVEASHGIARELKHAMTVQYPAATVTIHVEPCDGNCSEICTGGCLLPEARRLQIVKTARRR
;
A
#
# COMPACT_ATOMS: atom_id res chain seq x y z
N ASP A 1 -14.11 8.09 -9.87
CA ASP A 1 -14.31 7.26 -8.66
C ASP A 1 -13.20 7.47 -7.64
N GLU A 2 -13.56 7.66 -6.36
CA GLU A 2 -12.65 7.96 -5.25
C GLU A 2 -11.57 6.88 -5.08
N GLU A 3 -12.00 5.62 -5.05
CA GLU A 3 -11.09 4.47 -4.93
C GLU A 3 -10.12 4.36 -6.12
N ALA A 4 -10.57 4.64 -7.34
CA ALA A 4 -9.71 4.56 -8.52
C ALA A 4 -8.54 5.55 -8.42
N TRP A 5 -8.80 6.77 -7.94
CA TRP A 5 -7.76 7.75 -7.70
C TRP A 5 -6.79 7.29 -6.60
N ILE A 6 -7.32 6.76 -5.49
CA ILE A 6 -6.51 6.25 -4.37
C ILE A 6 -5.60 5.11 -4.84
N ARG A 7 -6.13 4.16 -5.62
CA ARG A 7 -5.35 3.05 -6.21
C ARG A 7 -4.26 3.58 -7.13
N GLY A 8 -4.56 4.59 -7.95
CA GLY A 8 -3.58 5.26 -8.81
C GLY A 8 -2.46 5.93 -8.01
N ALA A 9 -2.80 6.66 -6.93
CA ALA A 9 -1.82 7.31 -6.05
C ALA A 9 -0.89 6.29 -5.38
N ILE A 10 -1.41 5.14 -4.96
CA ILE A 10 -0.58 4.04 -4.41
C ILE A 10 0.30 3.42 -5.50
N ALA A 11 -0.28 3.10 -6.66
CA ALA A 11 0.45 2.48 -7.76
C ALA A 11 1.56 3.36 -8.34
N GLY A 12 1.40 4.69 -8.29
CA GLY A 12 2.41 5.66 -8.71
C GLY A 12 3.68 5.69 -7.85
N ARG A 13 3.73 4.93 -6.75
CA ARG A 13 4.86 4.84 -5.82
C ARG A 13 5.72 3.59 -6.04
N GLN A 14 5.59 2.96 -7.21
CA GLN A 14 6.56 1.94 -7.62
C GLN A 14 7.94 2.59 -7.84
N PRO A 15 9.03 1.88 -7.52
CA PRO A 15 9.09 0.51 -7.03
C PRO A 15 8.97 0.34 -5.50
N GLU A 16 8.85 1.44 -4.75
CA GLU A 16 8.91 1.45 -3.28
C GLU A 16 7.76 0.65 -2.63
N ILE A 17 6.56 0.72 -3.24
CA ILE A 17 5.41 -0.09 -2.85
C ILE A 17 5.30 -1.31 -3.77
N HIS A 18 5.39 -2.50 -3.18
CA HIS A 18 5.27 -3.79 -3.84
C HIS A 18 3.81 -4.22 -4.05
N GLY A 19 2.87 -3.69 -3.28
CA GLY A 19 1.46 -4.02 -3.38
C GLY A 19 0.62 -3.33 -2.31
N TYR A 20 -0.70 -3.48 -2.41
CA TYR A 20 -1.64 -2.99 -1.41
C TYR A 20 -2.83 -3.92 -1.30
N HIS A 21 -3.53 -3.89 -0.16
CA HIS A 21 -4.76 -4.64 0.03
C HIS A 21 -5.65 -4.02 1.10
N GLN A 22 -6.87 -4.54 1.21
CA GLN A 22 -7.89 -4.10 2.17
C GLN A 22 -8.19 -2.60 2.11
N LEU A 23 -8.17 -2.01 0.90
CA LEU A 23 -8.61 -0.62 0.71
C LEU A 23 -10.08 -0.50 1.07
N LYS A 24 -10.36 0.32 2.08
CA LYS A 24 -11.71 0.65 2.55
C LYS A 24 -11.85 2.16 2.57
N THR A 25 -12.91 2.63 1.94
CA THR A 25 -13.32 4.03 2.01
C THR A 25 -14.70 4.11 2.63
N ARG A 26 -14.90 5.06 3.55
CA ARG A 26 -16.23 5.36 4.09
C ARG A 26 -16.41 6.86 4.28
N LYS A 27 -17.64 7.32 4.10
CA LYS A 27 -18.02 8.73 4.24
C LYS A 27 -19.04 8.90 5.37
N ALA A 28 -18.84 9.89 6.22
CA ALA A 28 -19.77 10.26 7.29
C ALA A 28 -19.99 11.78 7.25
N GLY A 29 -21.06 12.22 6.59
CA GLY A 29 -21.29 13.62 6.29
C GLY A 29 -20.16 14.19 5.41
N HIS A 30 -19.45 15.18 5.93
CA HIS A 30 -18.31 15.81 5.25
C HIS A 30 -16.97 15.10 5.54
N PHE A 31 -16.92 14.20 6.52
CA PHE A 31 -15.71 13.45 6.85
C PHE A 31 -15.56 12.23 5.94
N ARG A 32 -14.31 11.91 5.59
CA ARG A 32 -13.94 10.68 4.90
C ARG A 32 -12.94 9.90 5.73
N PHE A 33 -13.03 8.59 5.66
CA PHE A 33 -12.06 7.70 6.29
C PHE A 33 -11.54 6.76 5.22
N ILE A 34 -10.22 6.74 5.07
CA ILE A 34 -9.51 5.95 4.09
C ILE A 34 -8.54 5.06 4.87
N GLU A 35 -8.68 3.75 4.74
CA GLU A 35 -7.83 2.77 5.40
C GLU A 35 -7.36 1.72 4.40
N PHE A 36 -6.07 1.40 4.43
CA PHE A 36 -5.49 0.36 3.57
C PHE A 36 -4.14 -0.10 4.10
N HIS A 37 -3.69 -1.23 3.58
CA HIS A 37 -2.38 -1.81 3.86
C HIS A 37 -1.50 -1.66 2.63
N ILE A 38 -0.22 -1.36 2.82
CA ILE A 38 0.79 -1.40 1.77
C ILE A 38 1.87 -2.42 2.11
N LYS A 39 2.36 -3.11 1.08
CA LYS A 39 3.49 -4.02 1.14
C LYS A 39 4.73 -3.31 0.61
N VAL A 40 5.80 -3.30 1.38
CA VAL A 40 7.10 -2.70 1.01
C VAL A 40 8.23 -3.73 1.05
N ASP A 41 9.44 -3.35 0.66
CA ASP A 41 10.63 -4.20 0.81
C ASP A 41 10.85 -4.56 2.30
N PRO A 42 11.00 -5.84 2.68
CA PRO A 42 11.33 -6.25 4.05
C PRO A 42 12.65 -5.69 4.60
N GLN A 43 13.53 -5.15 3.75
CA GLN A 43 14.78 -4.51 4.15
C GLN A 43 14.67 -2.99 4.18
N MET A 44 13.51 -2.42 3.83
CA MET A 44 13.24 -1.00 3.96
C MET A 44 13.34 -0.56 5.41
N THR A 45 14.01 0.57 5.66
CA THR A 45 14.08 1.14 7.01
C THR A 45 12.71 1.63 7.45
N VAL A 46 12.47 1.62 8.77
CA VAL A 46 11.25 2.17 9.38
C VAL A 46 11.07 3.65 9.02
N GLU A 47 12.17 4.40 8.92
CA GLU A 47 12.13 5.80 8.52
C GLU A 47 11.65 5.98 7.07
N ALA A 48 12.19 5.21 6.12
CA ALA A 48 11.80 5.29 4.72
C ALA A 48 10.32 4.90 4.53
N SER A 49 9.87 3.85 5.22
CA SER A 49 8.49 3.39 5.14
C SER A 49 7.50 4.41 5.75
N HIS A 50 7.88 5.10 6.83
CA HIS A 50 7.13 6.23 7.36
C HIS A 50 7.09 7.43 6.40
N GLY A 51 8.19 7.69 5.69
CA GLY A 51 8.24 8.72 4.64
C GLY A 51 7.20 8.46 3.55
N ILE A 52 7.15 7.22 3.05
CA ILE A 52 6.17 6.80 2.04
C ILE A 52 4.75 7.02 2.52
N ALA A 53 4.44 6.58 3.74
CA ALA A 53 3.12 6.70 4.33
C ALA A 53 2.72 8.18 4.54
N ARG A 54 3.65 9.03 4.99
CA ARG A 54 3.42 10.46 5.19
C ARG A 54 3.05 11.15 3.89
N GLU A 55 3.78 10.90 2.83
CA GLU A 55 3.56 11.49 1.51
C GLU A 55 2.23 11.03 0.89
N LEU A 56 1.90 9.73 0.99
CA LEU A 56 0.59 9.23 0.55
C LEU A 56 -0.56 9.87 1.32
N LYS A 57 -0.43 9.93 2.65
CA LYS A 57 -1.42 10.59 3.51
C LYS A 57 -1.59 12.06 3.11
N HIS A 58 -0.48 12.78 2.89
CA HIS A 58 -0.52 14.16 2.44
C HIS A 58 -1.28 14.32 1.12
N ALA A 59 -0.90 13.56 0.07
CA ALA A 59 -1.55 13.60 -1.23
C ALA A 59 -3.06 13.32 -1.12
N MET A 60 -3.46 12.33 -0.33
CA MET A 60 -4.87 11.99 -0.09
C MET A 60 -5.63 13.10 0.64
N THR A 61 -5.01 13.74 1.65
CA THR A 61 -5.65 14.84 2.38
C THR A 61 -5.76 16.13 1.56
N VAL A 62 -4.86 16.34 0.59
CA VAL A 62 -4.96 17.44 -0.38
C VAL A 62 -6.10 17.19 -1.36
N GLN A 63 -6.18 15.97 -1.92
CA GLN A 63 -7.24 15.60 -2.86
C GLN A 63 -8.63 15.53 -2.20
N TYR A 64 -8.68 15.03 -0.97
CA TYR A 64 -9.91 14.84 -0.20
C TYR A 64 -9.81 15.60 1.13
N PRO A 65 -10.19 16.90 1.13
CA PRO A 65 -10.26 17.68 2.35
C PRO A 65 -11.14 16.98 3.40
N ALA A 66 -10.73 17.07 4.67
CA ALA A 66 -11.35 16.38 5.81
C ALA A 66 -11.32 14.83 5.76
N ALA A 67 -10.39 14.25 4.98
CA ALA A 67 -10.11 12.82 5.06
C ALA A 67 -9.18 12.47 6.23
N THR A 68 -9.56 11.46 7.00
CA THR A 68 -8.68 10.76 7.94
C THR A 68 -8.12 9.54 7.24
N VAL A 69 -6.80 9.52 7.04
CA VAL A 69 -6.10 8.41 6.37
C VAL A 69 -5.29 7.61 7.37
N THR A 70 -5.52 6.30 7.38
CA THR A 70 -4.78 5.29 8.14
C THR A 70 -4.10 4.33 7.16
N ILE A 71 -2.77 4.24 7.24
CA ILE A 71 -1.97 3.39 6.34
C ILE A 71 -1.22 2.39 7.21
N HIS A 72 -1.50 1.11 7.03
CA HIS A 72 -0.75 0.04 7.66
C HIS A 72 0.39 -0.38 6.73
N VAL A 73 1.62 -0.33 7.22
CA VAL A 73 2.80 -0.70 6.42
C VAL A 73 3.28 -2.07 6.84
N GLU A 74 3.37 -2.98 5.88
CA GLU A 74 3.78 -4.37 6.11
C GLU A 74 4.95 -4.74 5.20
N PRO A 75 5.89 -5.58 5.66
CA PRO A 75 6.90 -6.14 4.77
C PRO A 75 6.28 -7.14 3.78
N CYS A 76 6.84 -7.20 2.58
CA CYS A 76 6.56 -8.24 1.59
C CYS A 76 7.34 -9.52 1.94
N ASP A 77 6.74 -10.38 2.75
CA ASP A 77 7.30 -11.64 3.27
C ASP A 77 7.29 -12.81 2.28
N GLY A 78 6.80 -12.61 1.04
CA GLY A 78 6.67 -13.67 0.05
C GLY A 78 5.47 -14.60 0.27
N ASN A 79 4.58 -14.30 1.23
CA ASN A 79 3.31 -15.00 1.36
C ASN A 79 2.26 -14.39 0.41
N CYS A 80 2.24 -14.86 -0.83
CA CYS A 80 1.31 -14.40 -1.87
C CYS A 80 -0.07 -15.07 -1.74
N SER A 81 -0.85 -14.67 -0.74
CA SER A 81 -2.27 -15.04 -0.64
C SER A 81 -3.14 -14.36 -1.71
N GLU A 82 -4.37 -14.83 -1.92
CA GLU A 82 -5.32 -14.24 -2.89
C GLU A 82 -5.56 -12.74 -2.64
N ILE A 83 -5.64 -12.33 -1.37
CA ILE A 83 -5.80 -10.92 -0.99
C ILE A 83 -4.58 -10.09 -1.39
N CYS A 84 -3.38 -10.65 -1.23
CA CYS A 84 -2.13 -9.99 -1.59
C CYS A 84 -1.97 -9.88 -3.11
N THR A 85 -2.26 -10.94 -3.86
CA THR A 85 -2.11 -10.95 -5.32
C THR A 85 -3.11 -10.03 -6.01
N GLY A 86 -4.31 -9.83 -5.46
CA GLY A 86 -5.32 -8.93 -6.01
C GLY A 86 -4.92 -7.45 -6.10
N GLY A 87 -3.94 -7.00 -5.31
CA GLY A 87 -3.39 -5.64 -5.37
C GLY A 87 -1.86 -5.61 -5.46
N CYS A 88 -1.24 -6.71 -5.90
CA CYS A 88 0.21 -6.79 -6.04
C CYS A 88 0.67 -5.98 -7.26
N LEU A 89 1.64 -5.11 -7.05
CA LEU A 89 2.25 -4.27 -8.09
C LEU A 89 3.49 -4.91 -8.70
N LEU A 90 3.99 -6.00 -8.11
CA LEU A 90 5.16 -6.71 -8.61
C LEU A 90 4.80 -7.66 -9.77
N PRO A 91 5.66 -7.74 -10.80
CA PRO A 91 5.52 -8.77 -11.82
C PRO A 91 5.72 -10.16 -11.21
N GLU A 92 5.11 -11.18 -11.82
CA GLU A 92 5.13 -12.56 -11.31
C GLU A 92 6.55 -13.09 -11.05
N ALA A 93 7.50 -12.79 -11.95
CA ALA A 93 8.89 -13.16 -11.79
C ALA A 93 9.51 -12.61 -10.47
N ARG A 94 9.19 -11.37 -10.10
CA ARG A 94 9.66 -10.75 -8.85
C ARG A 94 8.98 -11.36 -7.62
N ARG A 95 7.67 -11.65 -7.70
CA ARG A 95 6.94 -12.36 -6.64
C ARG A 95 7.60 -13.72 -6.33
N LEU A 96 7.86 -14.52 -7.38
CA LEU A 96 8.49 -15.84 -7.23
C LEU A 96 9.91 -15.75 -6.65
N GLN A 97 10.68 -14.72 -6.97
CA GLN A 97 11.99 -14.48 -6.37
C GLN A 97 11.87 -14.21 -4.85
N ILE A 98 10.94 -13.35 -4.44
CA ILE A 98 10.71 -13.04 -3.01
C ILE A 98 10.27 -14.30 -2.26
N VAL A 99 9.32 -15.08 -2.79
CA VAL A 99 8.87 -16.35 -2.18
C VAL A 99 10.03 -17.33 -1.99
N LYS A 100 10.90 -17.47 -3.00
CA LYS A 100 12.08 -18.35 -2.94
C LYS A 100 13.08 -17.89 -1.88
N THR A 101 13.30 -16.58 -1.75
CA THR A 101 14.21 -16.01 -0.76
C THR A 101 13.65 -16.14 0.65
N ALA A 102 12.34 -15.90 0.84
CA ALA A 102 11.69 -16.00 2.14
C ALA A 102 11.71 -17.43 2.71
N ARG A 103 11.49 -18.45 1.87
CA ARG A 103 11.53 -19.88 2.28
C ARG A 103 12.93 -20.40 2.66
N ARG A 104 13.99 -19.64 2.39
CA ARG A 104 15.38 -20.00 2.74
C ARG A 104 15.80 -19.44 4.10
N ARG A 105 14.98 -18.60 4.73
CA ARG A 105 15.16 -18.07 6.09
C ARG A 105 14.34 -18.91 7.06
#